data_AF-A0AAJ1RC60-F1
#
_entry.id   AF-A0AAJ1RC60-F1
#
_cell.length_a   1.000
_cell.length_b   1.000
_cell.length_c   1.000
_cell.angle_alpha   90.00
_cell.angle_beta   90.00
_cell.angle_gamma   90.00
#
_symmetry.space_group_name_H-M   'P 1'
#
loop_
_entity.id
_entity.type
_entity.pdbx_description
1 polymer ?
#
loop_
_entity_poly.entity_id
_entity_poly.type
_entity_poly.pdbx_seq_one_letter_code
_entity_poly.pdbx_strand_id
1 'polypeptide(L)'
;MNALINKNYISHIPTTVFLVILIVTFVVAYLISYHFRNNYDPKPLICAYMVYAPLLLILNLVFLHLKWILVVGIYLTGFVVLLYRSNHYFNE
;
A
#
# COMPACT_ATOMS: atom_id res chain seq x y z
N MET A 1 -29.25 -0.65 22.18
CA MET A 1 -28.14 -1.37 21.51
C MET A 1 -27.58 -0.61 20.30
N ASN A 2 -28.40 -0.03 19.41
CA ASN A 2 -27.95 0.68 18.21
C ASN A 2 -27.14 1.97 18.47
N ALA A 3 -27.40 2.69 19.57
CA ALA A 3 -26.66 3.92 19.90
C ALA A 3 -25.19 3.68 20.29
N LEU A 4 -24.87 2.51 20.86
CA LEU A 4 -23.50 2.15 21.24
C LEU A 4 -22.67 1.72 20.02
N ILE A 5 -23.30 1.09 19.03
CA ILE A 5 -22.67 0.71 17.76
C ILE A 5 -22.38 1.96 16.93
N ASN A 6 -23.30 2.92 16.91
CA ASN A 6 -23.13 4.17 16.16
C ASN A 6 -21.98 5.04 16.71
N LYS A 7 -21.72 4.96 18.02
CA LYS A 7 -20.58 5.67 18.66
C LYS A 7 -19.22 5.00 18.41
N ASN A 8 -19.19 3.78 17.88
CA ASN A 8 -17.94 3.08 17.59
C ASN A 8 -17.32 3.57 16.29
N TYR A 9 -16.23 4.32 16.42
CA TYR A 9 -15.39 4.82 15.33
C TYR A 9 -14.85 3.73 14.39
N ILE A 10 -14.90 2.47 14.79
CA ILE A 10 -14.46 1.31 13.99
C ILE A 10 -15.55 0.89 12.98
N SER A 11 -16.84 1.07 13.32
CA SER A 11 -17.97 0.61 12.50
C SER A 11 -18.18 1.44 11.22
N HIS A 12 -17.57 2.62 11.13
CA HIS A 12 -17.68 3.53 9.99
C HIS A 12 -16.47 3.48 9.06
N ILE A 13 -15.55 2.54 9.26
CA ILE A 13 -14.40 2.37 8.36
C ILE A 13 -14.93 1.75 7.06
N PRO A 14 -14.69 2.37 5.88
CA PRO A 14 -15.05 1.78 4.60
C PRO A 14 -14.10 0.60 4.30
N THR A 15 -14.40 -0.54 4.89
CA THR A 15 -13.59 -1.77 4.85
C THR A 15 -13.40 -2.29 3.42
N THR A 16 -14.42 -2.19 2.57
CA THR A 16 -14.33 -2.57 1.15
C THR A 16 -13.29 -1.74 0.42
N VAL A 17 -13.31 -0.42 0.61
CA VAL A 17 -12.37 0.51 -0.03
C VAL A 17 -10.95 0.25 0.44
N PHE A 18 -10.78 0.05 1.75
CA PHE A 18 -9.50 -0.33 2.34
C PHE A 18 -8.94 -1.62 1.72
N LEU A 19 -9.76 -2.66 1.60
CA LEU A 19 -9.33 -3.96 1.09
C LEU A 19 -8.93 -3.89 -0.39
N VAL A 20 -9.70 -3.15 -1.21
CA VAL A 20 -9.36 -2.92 -2.61
C VAL A 20 -8.00 -2.23 -2.74
N ILE A 21 -7.74 -1.17 -1.98
CA ILE A 21 -6.47 -0.46 -2.04
C ILE A 21 -5.32 -1.36 -1.59
N LEU A 22 -5.53 -2.15 -0.54
CA LEU A 22 -4.52 -3.08 -0.05
C LEU A 22 -4.12 -4.10 -1.13
N ILE A 23 -5.10 -4.67 -1.84
CA ILE A 23 -4.84 -5.57 -2.97
C ILE A 23 -4.11 -4.83 -4.10
N VAL A 24 -4.55 -3.63 -4.46
CA VAL A 24 -3.92 -2.83 -5.51
C VAL A 24 -2.47 -2.52 -5.15
N THR A 25 -2.19 -2.11 -3.91
CA THR A 25 -0.83 -1.85 -3.42
C THR A 25 0.03 -3.11 -3.47
N PHE A 26 -0.51 -4.26 -3.10
CA PHE A 26 0.19 -5.54 -3.22
C PHE A 26 0.56 -5.86 -4.67
N VAL A 27 -0.39 -5.72 -5.60
CA VAL A 27 -0.17 -5.94 -7.03
C VAL A 27 0.85 -4.96 -7.60
N VAL A 28 0.77 -3.68 -7.24
CA VAL A 28 1.72 -2.66 -7.70
C VAL A 28 3.13 -2.94 -7.17
N ALA A 29 3.28 -3.25 -5.88
CA ALA A 29 4.58 -3.62 -5.31
C ALA A 29 5.16 -4.85 -6.00
N TYR A 30 4.32 -5.85 -6.27
CA TYR A 30 4.72 -7.04 -7.03
C TYR A 30 5.20 -6.69 -8.44
N LEU A 31 4.44 -5.88 -9.19
CA LEU A 31 4.80 -5.46 -10.55
C LEU A 31 6.09 -4.64 -10.59
N ILE A 32 6.28 -3.71 -9.65
CA ILE A 32 7.52 -2.93 -9.54
C ILE A 32 8.70 -3.87 -9.30
N SER A 33 8.60 -4.78 -8.33
CA SER A 33 9.67 -5.75 -8.05
C SER A 33 9.98 -6.65 -9.24
N TYR A 34 8.96 -7.08 -9.99
CA TYR A 34 9.12 -7.91 -11.19
C TYR A 34 9.76 -7.13 -12.33
N HIS A 35 9.38 -5.86 -12.54
CA HIS A 35 9.94 -5.02 -13.59
C HIS A 35 11.43 -4.74 -13.37
N PHE A 36 11.84 -4.50 -12.13
CA PHE A 36 13.22 -4.22 -11.77
C PHE A 36 14.04 -5.47 -11.39
N ARG A 37 13.51 -6.69 -11.57
CA ARG A 37 14.16 -7.95 -11.14
C ARG A 37 15.57 -8.17 -11.72
N ASN A 38 15.84 -7.65 -12.92
CA ASN A 38 17.13 -7.82 -13.61
C ASN A 38 18.12 -6.70 -13.25
N ASN A 39 17.68 -5.67 -12.53
CA ASN A 39 18.53 -4.54 -12.17
C ASN A 39 19.03 -4.74 -10.75
N TYR A 40 20.36 -4.90 -10.62
CA TYR A 40 20.95 -5.15 -9.32
C TYR A 40 20.97 -3.90 -8.39
N ASP A 41 20.60 -2.74 -8.93
CA ASP A 41 20.50 -1.51 -8.14
C ASP A 41 19.10 -1.37 -7.51
N PRO A 42 18.98 -1.26 -6.18
CA PRO A 42 17.69 -1.05 -5.51
C PRO A 42 17.17 0.39 -5.66
N LYS A 43 18.02 1.33 -6.07
CA LYS A 43 17.68 2.75 -6.25
C LYS A 43 16.48 2.99 -7.18
N PRO A 44 16.45 2.48 -8.43
CA PRO A 44 15.30 2.68 -9.32
C PRO A 44 14.01 2.06 -8.78
N LEU A 45 14.12 0.92 -8.08
CA LEU A 45 12.99 0.23 -7.44
C LEU A 45 12.39 1.08 -6.31
N ILE A 46 13.23 1.63 -5.42
CA ILE A 46 12.78 2.51 -4.34
C ILE A 46 12.18 3.80 -4.92
N CYS A 47 12.81 4.37 -5.96
CA CYS A 47 12.32 5.59 -6.59
C CYS A 47 10.93 5.40 -7.21
N ALA A 48 10.70 4.29 -7.92
CA ALA A 48 9.39 3.96 -8.48
C ALA A 48 8.32 3.82 -7.39
N TYR A 49 8.64 3.18 -6.26
CA TYR A 49 7.71 3.08 -5.14
C TYR A 49 7.46 4.44 -4.45
N MET A 50 8.48 5.29 -4.36
CA MET A 50 8.36 6.65 -3.85
C MET A 50 7.51 7.55 -4.75
N VAL A 51 7.39 7.26 -6.06
CA VAL A 51 6.46 7.96 -6.96
C VAL A 51 5.03 7.42 -6.82
N TYR A 52 4.87 6.12 -6.58
CA TYR A 52 3.56 5.52 -6.29
C TYR A 52 2.97 6.04 -4.97
N ALA A 53 3.82 6.30 -3.97
CA ALA A 53 3.40 6.78 -2.67
C ALA A 53 2.54 8.07 -2.72
N PRO A 54 2.99 9.20 -3.26
CA PRO A 54 2.20 10.43 -3.33
C PRO A 54 0.92 10.26 -4.16
N LEU A 55 0.92 9.40 -5.19
CA LEU A 55 -0.29 9.12 -5.98
C LEU A 55 -1.40 8.52 -5.11
N LEU A 56 -1.05 7.53 -4.26
CA LEU A 56 -2.00 6.90 -3.35
C LEU A 56 -2.43 7.84 -2.21
N LEU A 57 -1.56 8.78 -1.79
CA LEU A 57 -1.90 9.83 -0.82
C LEU A 57 -2.94 10.79 -1.39
N ILE A 58 -2.75 11.25 -2.63
CA ILE A 58 -3.67 12.14 -3.33
C ILE A 58 -5.01 11.43 -3.56
N LEU A 59 -4.98 10.18 -4.03
CA LEU A 59 -6.19 9.38 -4.21
C LEU A 59 -6.96 9.22 -2.89
N ASN A 60 -6.25 9.00 -1.79
CA ASN A 60 -6.88 8.91 -0.47
C ASN A 60 -7.49 10.23 -0.01
N LEU A 61 -6.80 11.35 -0.23
CA LEU A 61 -7.25 12.68 0.18
C LEU A 61 -8.51 13.12 -0.59
N VAL A 62 -8.57 12.82 -1.89
CA VAL A 62 -9.63 13.31 -2.79
C VAL A 62 -10.85 12.38 -2.85
N PHE A 63 -10.66 11.06 -2.78
CA PHE A 63 -11.74 10.10 -3.06
C PHE A 63 -12.06 9.14 -1.90
N LEU A 64 -11.06 8.63 -1.20
CA LEU A 64 -11.23 7.45 -0.33
C LEU A 64 -11.49 7.83 1.13
N HIS A 65 -10.97 8.98 1.56
CA HIS A 65 -11.11 9.53 2.91
C HIS A 65 -10.82 8.51 4.03
N LEU A 66 -9.86 7.59 3.82
CA LEU A 66 -9.49 6.62 4.85
C LEU A 66 -8.73 7.30 5.97
N LYS A 67 -8.85 6.70 7.17
CA LYS A 67 -8.06 7.11 8.33
C LYS A 67 -6.57 6.99 8.02
N TRP A 68 -5.81 8.03 8.34
CA TRP A 68 -4.37 8.11 8.08
C TRP A 68 -3.57 6.89 8.56
N ILE A 69 -3.93 6.32 9.71
CA ILE A 69 -3.27 5.12 10.24
C ILE A 69 -3.37 3.91 9.29
N LEU A 70 -4.49 3.76 8.58
CA LEU A 70 -4.69 2.67 7.61
C LEU A 70 -3.88 2.92 6.34
N VAL A 71 -3.79 4.18 5.91
CA VAL A 71 -2.98 4.59 4.76
C VAL A 71 -1.49 4.30 5.01
N VAL A 72 -0.99 4.62 6.21
CA VAL A 72 0.37 4.29 6.62
C VAL A 72 0.59 2.77 6.62
N GLY A 73 -0.37 1.99 7.15
CA GLY A 73 -0.31 0.52 7.12
C GLY A 73 -0.23 -0.06 5.71
N ILE A 74 -1.00 0.49 4.76
CA ILE A 74 -0.96 0.09 3.36
C ILE A 74 0.43 0.38 2.76
N TYR A 75 1.03 1.55 3.04
CA TYR A 75 2.38 1.86 2.58
C TYR A 75 3.45 0.92 3.12
N LEU A 76 3.37 0.61 4.42
CA LEU A 76 4.30 -0.33 5.04
C LEU A 76 4.16 -1.72 4.42
N THR A 77 2.93 -2.15 4.15
CA THR A 77 2.65 -3.45 3.52
C THR A 77 3.30 -3.53 2.13
N GLY A 78 3.08 -2.54 1.26
CA GLY A 78 3.70 -2.52 -0.06
C GLY A 78 5.23 -2.46 -0.01
N PHE A 79 5.80 -1.73 0.96
CA PHE A 79 7.24 -1.65 1.16
C PHE A 79 7.84 -3.00 1.59
N VAL A 80 7.19 -3.71 2.53
CA VAL A 80 7.61 -5.05 2.95
C VAL A 80 7.58 -6.04 1.79
N VAL A 81 6.52 -6.03 0.98
CA VAL A 81 6.41 -6.88 -0.23
C VAL A 81 7.55 -6.60 -1.19
N LEU A 82 7.84 -5.32 -1.43
CA LEU A 82 8.94 -4.88 -2.28
C LEU A 82 10.29 -5.38 -1.77
N LEU A 83 10.59 -5.18 -0.47
CA LEU A 83 11.85 -5.63 0.12
C LEU A 83 12.01 -7.15 0.03
N TYR A 84 10.98 -7.91 0.42
CA TYR A 84 11.05 -9.36 0.42
C TYR A 84 11.25 -9.91 -0.99
N ARG A 85 10.50 -9.38 -1.97
CA ARG A 85 10.55 -9.88 -3.34
C ARG A 85 11.80 -9.43 -4.07
N SER A 86 12.24 -8.20 -3.84
CA SER A 86 13.56 -7.72 -4.26
C SER A 86 14.62 -8.70 -3.76
N ASN A 87 14.73 -8.91 -2.45
CA ASN A 87 15.77 -9.76 -1.86
C ASN A 87 15.76 -11.21 -2.38
N HIS A 88 14.60 -11.74 -2.76
CA HIS A 88 14.49 -13.04 -3.40
C HIS A 88 15.13 -13.07 -4.80
N TYR A 89 14.88 -12.06 -5.65
CA TYR A 89 15.51 -11.97 -6.97
C TYR A 89 17.00 -11.63 -6.91
N PHE A 90 17.45 -11.03 -5.82
CA PHE A 90 18.84 -10.64 -5.62
C PHE A 90 19.74 -11.79 -5.13
N ASN A 91 19.17 -12.77 -4.45
CA ASN A 91 19.90 -13.88 -3.83
C ASN A 91 19.74 -15.22 -4.57
N GLU A 92 19.07 -15.22 -5.71
CA GLU A 92 19.05 -16.32 -6.70
C GLU A 92 20.01 -16.00 -7.85
#